data_AF-A0A537UB81-F1
#
_entry.id   AF-A0A537UB81-F1
#
_cell.length_a   1.000
_cell.length_b   1.000
_cell.length_c   1.000
_cell.angle_alpha   90.00
_cell.angle_beta   90.00
_cell.angle_gamma   90.00
#
_symmetry.space_group_name_H-M   'P 1'
#
loop_
_entity.id
_entity.type
_entity.pdbx_description
1 polymer ?
#
loop_
_entity_poly.entity_id
_entity_poly.type
_entity_poly.pdbx_seq_one_letter_code
_entity_poly.pdbx_strand_id
1 'polypeptide(L)'
;MIGDVVLRSLDRGAIAFLTTLAAIGILVPVLNLVLPPTSPFHLSSYFVALFGKYVCLALLALSIDLIWGYCGILSLGHGAFFALGGYAMGMYLMRQIGTR
;
A
#
# COMPACT_ATOMS: atom_id res chain seq x y z
N MET A 1 20.31 15.60 16.48
CA MET A 1 19.33 16.66 16.85
C MET A 1 17.98 16.49 16.14
N ILE A 2 17.88 16.48 14.80
CA ILE A 2 16.59 16.19 14.12
C ILE A 2 16.23 14.69 14.18
N GLY A 3 17.22 13.81 14.02
CA GLY A 3 17.01 12.35 14.08
C GLY A 3 16.44 11.88 15.41
N ASP A 4 16.92 12.42 16.53
CA ASP A 4 16.47 12.02 17.88
C ASP A 4 15.01 12.41 18.16
N VAL A 5 14.56 13.54 17.60
CA VAL A 5 13.17 14.01 17.73
C VAL A 5 12.23 13.10 16.93
N VAL A 6 12.62 12.74 15.71
CA VAL A 6 11.84 11.84 14.85
C VAL A 6 11.80 10.43 15.45
N LEU A 7 12.93 9.88 15.90
CA LEU A 7 12.96 8.56 16.54
C LEU A 7 12.17 8.51 17.85
N ARG A 8 12.09 9.59 18.62
CA ARG A 8 11.26 9.64 19.83
C ARG A 8 9.77 9.74 19.55
N SER A 9 9.38 10.30 18.40
CA SER A 9 7.97 10.38 17.99
C SER A 9 7.42 9.06 17.44
N LEU A 10 8.28 8.09 17.18
CA LEU A 10 7.94 6.86 16.47
C LEU A 10 7.98 5.64 17.40
N ASP A 11 6.90 4.85 17.40
CA ASP A 11 6.83 3.63 18.21
C ASP A 11 7.88 2.59 17.78
N ARG A 12 8.27 1.71 18.72
CA ARG A 12 9.26 0.65 18.46
C ARG A 12 8.90 -0.22 17.26
N GLY A 13 7.60 -0.50 17.06
CA GLY A 13 7.11 -1.25 15.91
C GLY A 13 7.29 -0.51 14.58
N ALA A 14 7.00 0.79 14.56
CA ALA A 14 7.16 1.61 13.36
C ALA A 14 8.64 1.81 13.00
N ILE A 15 9.52 1.96 14.00
CA ILE A 15 10.98 1.99 13.77
C ILE A 15 11.46 0.65 13.18
N ALA A 16 11.04 -0.48 13.75
CA ALA A 16 11.43 -1.81 13.25
C ALA A 16 10.94 -2.04 11.81
N PHE A 17 9.73 -1.59 11.49
CA PHE A 17 9.18 -1.66 10.14
C PHE A 17 9.97 -0.80 9.14
N LEU A 18 10.17 0.48 9.44
CA LEU A 18 10.87 1.41 8.52
C LEU A 18 12.33 1.00 8.29
N THR A 19 13.02 0.56 9.34
CA THR A 19 14.41 0.10 9.23
C THR A 19 14.50 -1.17 8.38
N THR A 20 13.57 -2.12 8.56
CA THR A 20 13.51 -3.34 7.75
C THR A 20 13.19 -3.03 6.30
N LEU A 21 12.23 -2.13 6.05
CA LEU A 21 11.86 -1.69 4.70
C LEU A 21 13.04 -1.02 3.99
N ALA A 22 13.74 -0.10 4.67
CA ALA A 22 14.92 0.56 4.14
C ALA A 22 16.07 -0.42 3.88
N ALA A 23 16.30 -1.36 4.80
CA ALA A 23 17.31 -2.41 4.64
C ALA A 23 17.03 -3.25 3.40
N ILE A 24 15.78 -3.71 3.20
CA ILE A 24 15.38 -4.48 2.00
C ILE A 24 15.52 -3.64 0.74
N GLY A 25 15.07 -2.37 0.77
CA GLY A 25 15.15 -1.45 -0.37
C GLY A 25 16.57 -1.20 -0.87
N ILE A 26 17.57 -1.29 0.02
CA ILE A 26 19.00 -1.20 -0.32
C ILE A 26 19.59 -2.56 -0.68
N LEU A 27 19.22 -3.61 0.07
CA LEU A 27 19.78 -4.96 -0.11
C LEU A 27 19.45 -5.55 -1.49
N VAL A 28 18.23 -5.34 -1.99
CA VAL A 28 17.81 -5.84 -3.31
C VAL A 28 18.68 -5.32 -4.46
N PRO A 29 18.90 -4.00 -4.64
CA PRO A 29 19.81 -3.52 -5.68
C PRO A 29 21.28 -3.90 -5.40
N VAL A 30 21.74 -3.91 -4.14
CA VAL A 30 23.10 -4.33 -3.80
C VAL A 30 23.39 -5.76 -4.24
N LEU A 31 22.46 -6.69 -4.02
CA LEU A 31 22.57 -8.09 -4.47
C LEU A 31 22.62 -8.22 -6.00
N ASN A 32 21.99 -7.31 -6.74
CA ASN A 32 22.08 -7.27 -8.20
C ASN A 32 23.42 -6.70 -8.70
N LEU A 33 23.99 -5.70 -8.02
CA LEU A 33 25.21 -5.00 -8.46
C LEU A 33 26.53 -5.67 -8.03
N VAL A 34 26.56 -6.26 -6.84
CA VAL A 34 27.82 -6.74 -6.22
C VAL A 34 28.09 -8.22 -6.52
N LEU A 35 27.05 -9.02 -6.75
CA LEU A 35 27.21 -10.46 -6.92
C LEU A 35 27.45 -10.83 -8.38
N PRO A 36 28.33 -11.81 -8.65
CA PRO A 36 28.46 -12.38 -9.99
C PRO A 36 27.17 -13.10 -10.42
N PRO A 37 26.83 -13.13 -11.73
CA PRO A 37 25.64 -13.81 -12.24
C PRO A 37 25.56 -15.32 -11.93
N THR A 38 26.71 -15.94 -11.64
CA THR A 38 26.84 -17.35 -11.27
C THR A 38 26.54 -17.65 -9.80
N SER A 39 26.40 -16.61 -8.96
CA SER A 39 26.04 -16.77 -7.55
C SER A 39 24.54 -17.07 -7.40
N PRO A 40 24.13 -18.02 -6.53
CA PRO A 40 22.73 -18.33 -6.28
C PRO A 40 21.95 -17.14 -5.67
N PHE A 41 22.63 -16.14 -5.11
CA PHE A 41 22.01 -14.95 -4.53
C PHE A 41 21.97 -13.74 -5.47
N HIS A 42 22.43 -13.87 -6.71
CA HIS A 42 22.37 -12.79 -7.68
C HIS A 42 20.94 -12.56 -8.15
N LEU A 43 20.39 -11.39 -7.83
CA LEU A 43 19.08 -10.97 -8.32
C LEU A 43 19.23 -10.41 -9.73
N SER A 44 18.34 -10.79 -10.65
CA SER A 44 18.36 -10.25 -12.02
C SER A 44 17.81 -8.82 -12.05
N SER A 45 18.24 -8.03 -13.03
CA SER A 45 17.72 -6.66 -13.21
C SER A 45 16.20 -6.62 -13.47
N TYR A 46 15.63 -7.70 -14.03
CA TYR A 46 14.18 -7.86 -14.15
C TYR A 46 13.49 -7.91 -12.78
N PHE A 47 14.05 -8.67 -11.84
CA PHE A 47 13.49 -8.78 -10.48
C PHE A 47 13.56 -7.43 -9.76
N VAL A 48 14.67 -6.69 -9.89
CA VAL A 48 14.81 -5.35 -9.31
C VAL A 48 13.75 -4.39 -9.87
N ALA A 49 13.53 -4.39 -11.18
CA ALA A 49 12.49 -3.57 -11.81
C ALA A 49 11.07 -3.95 -11.34
N LEU A 50 10.79 -5.25 -11.23
CA LEU A 50 9.50 -5.75 -10.77
C LEU A 50 9.26 -5.42 -9.29
N PHE A 51 10.29 -5.56 -8.46
CA PHE A 51 10.27 -5.17 -7.05
C PHE A 51 9.94 -3.69 -6.89
N GLY A 52 10.61 -2.80 -7.63
CA GLY A 52 10.32 -1.37 -7.63
C GLY A 52 8.87 -1.06 -8.03
N LYS A 53 8.34 -1.74 -9.05
CA LYS A 53 6.93 -1.62 -9.46
C LYS A 53 5.98 -2.00 -8.32
N TYR A 54 6.23 -3.12 -7.63
CA TYR A 54 5.36 -3.56 -6.55
C TYR A 54 5.44 -2.68 -5.31
N VAL A 55 6.62 -2.15 -4.97
CA VAL A 55 6.75 -1.17 -3.87
C VAL A 55 5.96 0.11 -4.19
N CYS A 56 6.03 0.59 -5.43
CA CYS A 56 5.24 1.75 -5.86
C CYS A 56 3.72 1.48 -5.74
N LEU A 57 3.25 0.31 -6.19
CA LEU A 57 1.86 -0.10 -6.06
C LEU A 57 1.43 -0.30 -4.59
N ALA A 58 2.33 -0.79 -3.73
CA ALA A 58 2.07 -0.94 -2.31
C ALA A 58 1.92 0.43 -1.62
N LEU A 59 2.77 1.41 -1.95
CA LEU A 59 2.63 2.78 -1.45
C LEU A 59 1.33 3.43 -1.91
N LEU A 60 0.92 3.19 -3.15
CA LEU A 60 -0.38 3.63 -3.67
C LEU A 60 -1.53 3.01 -2.86
N ALA A 61 -1.50 1.71 -2.62
CA ALA A 61 -2.51 1.01 -1.83
C ALA A 61 -2.57 1.54 -0.38
N LEU A 62 -1.40 1.72 0.26
CA LEU A 62 -1.29 2.25 1.62
C LEU A 62 -1.81 3.70 1.70
N SER A 63 -1.56 4.52 0.68
CA SER A 63 -2.10 5.88 0.62
C SER A 63 -3.63 5.90 0.57
N ILE A 64 -4.25 5.00 -0.20
CA ILE A 64 -5.72 4.88 -0.25
C ILE A 64 -6.26 4.39 1.10
N ASP A 65 -5.58 3.43 1.72
CA ASP A 65 -5.93 2.93 3.06
C ASP A 65 -5.88 4.04 4.11
N LEU A 66 -4.85 4.89 4.10
CA LEU A 66 -4.75 6.04 5.01
C LEU A 66 -5.84 7.09 4.76
N ILE A 67 -6.12 7.44 3.50
CA ILE A 67 -7.17 8.43 3.18
C ILE A 67 -8.54 7.93 3.65
N TRP A 68 -8.82 6.65 3.46
CA TRP A 68 -10.10 6.07 3.88
C TRP A 68 -10.16 5.81 5.38
N GLY A 69 -9.18 5.10 5.92
CA GLY A 69 -9.13 4.66 7.31
C GLY A 69 -8.87 5.80 8.30
N TYR A 70 -8.02 6.77 7.95
CA TYR A 70 -7.68 7.89 8.84
C TYR A 70 -8.48 9.15 8.54
N CYS A 71 -8.59 9.57 7.27
CA CYS A 71 -9.32 10.81 6.93
C CYS A 71 -10.83 10.60 6.73
N GLY A 72 -11.30 9.36 6.53
CA GLY A 72 -12.71 9.05 6.27
C GLY A 72 -13.19 9.46 4.88
N ILE A 73 -12.28 9.74 3.92
CA ILE A 73 -12.66 10.24 2.59
C ILE A 73 -12.72 9.08 1.59
N LEU A 74 -13.90 8.85 1.00
CA LEU A 74 -14.11 7.80 -0.01
C LEU A 74 -13.24 8.07 -1.23
N SER A 75 -12.38 7.11 -1.59
CA SER A 75 -11.80 7.08 -2.94
C SER A 75 -12.89 6.78 -3.98
N LEU A 76 -12.75 7.33 -5.19
CA LEU A 76 -13.68 7.11 -6.31
C LEU A 76 -13.98 5.62 -6.54
N GLY A 77 -12.95 4.77 -6.41
CA GLY A 77 -13.09 3.31 -6.55
C GLY A 77 -14.08 2.72 -5.55
N HIS A 78 -14.08 3.17 -4.31
CA HIS A 78 -15.04 2.73 -3.28
C HIS A 78 -16.41 3.38 -3.47
N GLY A 79 -16.44 4.67 -3.79
CA GLY A 79 -17.68 5.43 -4.00
C GLY A 79 -18.55 4.87 -5.13
N ALA A 80 -17.95 4.39 -6.22
CA ALA A 80 -18.68 3.78 -7.33
C ALA A 80 -19.46 2.52 -6.90
N PHE A 81 -18.83 1.62 -6.14
CA PHE A 81 -19.50 0.41 -5.64
C PHE A 81 -20.54 0.75 -4.57
N PHE A 82 -20.27 1.74 -3.73
CA PHE A 82 -21.21 2.21 -2.72
C PHE A 82 -22.47 2.81 -3.38
N ALA A 83 -22.30 3.60 -4.44
CA ALA A 83 -23.40 4.15 -5.22
C ALA A 83 -24.25 3.07 -5.89
N LEU A 84 -23.61 2.06 -6.50
CA LEU A 84 -24.33 0.93 -7.11
C LEU A 84 -25.12 0.13 -6.07
N GLY A 85 -24.51 -0.18 -4.92
CA GLY A 85 -25.20 -0.88 -3.83
C GLY A 85 -26.36 -0.06 -3.25
N GLY A 86 -26.15 1.23 -3.01
CA GLY A 86 -27.19 2.15 -2.53
C GLY A 86 -28.35 2.28 -3.52
N TYR A 87 -28.06 2.36 -4.82
CA TYR A 87 -29.09 2.38 -5.86
C TYR A 87 -29.88 1.07 -5.89
N ALA A 88 -29.21 -0.08 -5.87
CA ALA A 88 -29.87 -1.39 -5.86
C ALA A 88 -30.79 -1.54 -4.63
N MET A 89 -30.32 -1.12 -3.45
CA MET A 89 -31.12 -1.14 -2.22
C MET A 89 -32.30 -0.16 -2.30
N GLY A 90 -32.10 1.06 -2.82
CA GLY A 90 -33.17 2.03 -3.01
C GLY A 90 -34.27 1.50 -3.95
N MET A 91 -33.88 0.89 -5.06
CA MET A 91 -34.83 0.27 -6.00
C MET A 91 -35.56 -0.92 -5.39
N TYR A 92 -34.88 -1.73 -4.58
CA TYR A 92 -35.50 -2.82 -3.84
C TYR A 92 -36.56 -2.30 -2.86
N LEU A 93 -36.23 -1.29 -2.06
CA LEU A 93 -37.16 -0.66 -1.13
C LEU A 93 -38.35 -0.02 -1.86
N MET A 94 -38.12 0.62 -3.01
CA MET A 94 -39.23 1.13 -3.84
C MET A 94 -40.20 0.03 -4.29
N ARG A 95 -39.73 -1.20 -4.51
CA ARG A 95 -40.60 -2.34 -4.83
C ARG A 95 -41.33 -2.89 -3.61
N GLN A 96 -40.80 -2.70 -2.39
CA GLN A 96 -41.44 -3.13 -1.15
C GLN A 96 -42.58 -2.22 -0.68
N ILE A 97 -42.68 -0.99 -1.20
CA ILE A 97 -43.73 -0.02 -0.83
C ILE A 97 -45.15 -0.55 -1.12
N GLY A 98 -45.30 -1.59 -1.95
CA GLY A 98 -46.58 -2.24 -2.25
C GLY A 98 -47.40 -1.47 -3.28
N THR A 99 -48.35 -2.16 -3.91
CA THR A 99 -49.39 -1.49 -4.70
C THR A 99 -50.29 -0.74 -3.73
N ARG A 100 -50.36 0.59 -3.90
CA ARG A 100 -51.42 1.39 -3.27
C ARG A 100 -52.78 0.80 -3.62
#